data_AF-A0A517M026-F1
#
_entry.id   AF-A0A517M026-F1
#
_cell.length_a   1.000
_cell.length_b   1.000
_cell.length_c   1.000
_cell.angle_alpha   90.00
_cell.angle_beta   90.00
_cell.angle_gamma   90.00
#
_symmetry.space_group_name_H-M   'P 1'
#
loop_
_entity.id
_entity.type
_entity.pdbx_description
1 polymer ?
#
loop_
_entity_poly.entity_id
_entity_poly.type
_entity_poly.pdbx_seq_one_letter_code
_entity_poly.pdbx_strand_id
1 'polypeptide(L)'
;MSIDVRKRNPTSLLAGLLAVAAIHCSGCRVLAPVPIHVESQQMAPELVDSKSPQVELGRPQPIIDGIGWVVGIPNKIILWDRRIDRHKISEQTIDSTVDYLQANNLPHVKVRANQYNPLDDWHRLTQNKVVAWPWRYSLGALSVAGEAIFPGRIVGGDHFNPFTQTIHLYSDVPAVALHEAAHAKDFTRRTYQGTYAASYLFVPLWHETHASQDVFAYLEEREDRAGLVEANRILYPAYGTYVGSTVGNFFPAYSAPLYYTGLIAGHINGRMLNRELEQQMPSEVLASSEPVALRPSETESF
;
A
#
# COMPACT_ATOMS: atom_id res chain seq x y z
N MET A 1 -49.17 -19.75 -16.51
CA MET A 1 -48.23 -18.63 -16.39
C MET A 1 -46.82 -19.23 -16.48
N SER A 2 -46.30 -19.35 -17.71
CA SER A 2 -45.03 -20.03 -17.98
C SER A 2 -43.91 -19.00 -17.88
N ILE A 3 -43.00 -19.18 -16.91
CA ILE A 3 -41.81 -18.34 -16.78
C ILE A 3 -40.87 -18.76 -17.90
N ASP A 4 -40.73 -17.90 -18.92
CA ASP A 4 -39.83 -18.12 -20.04
C ASP A 4 -38.38 -17.91 -19.60
N VAL A 5 -37.64 -19.01 -19.47
CA VAL A 5 -36.24 -19.05 -18.98
C VAL A 5 -35.22 -18.77 -20.09
N ARG A 6 -35.63 -18.52 -21.35
CA ARG A 6 -34.70 -18.55 -22.49
C ARG A 6 -34.47 -17.22 -23.19
N LYS A 7 -33.86 -16.26 -22.50
CA LYS A 7 -32.89 -15.32 -23.10
C LYS A 7 -31.79 -14.98 -22.10
N ARG A 8 -31.00 -15.97 -21.66
CA ARG A 8 -29.73 -15.67 -20.97
C ARG A 8 -28.78 -15.08 -22.01
N ASN A 9 -28.51 -13.79 -21.88
CA ASN A 9 -27.55 -13.09 -22.72
C ASN A 9 -26.17 -13.79 -22.55
N PRO A 10 -25.50 -14.22 -23.63
CA PRO A 10 -24.20 -14.90 -23.53
C PRO A 10 -23.14 -14.04 -22.80
N THR A 11 -23.30 -12.71 -22.86
CA THR A 11 -22.51 -11.74 -22.09
C THR A 11 -22.67 -11.89 -20.58
N SER A 12 -23.85 -12.25 -20.08
CA SER A 12 -24.11 -12.46 -18.64
C SER A 12 -23.50 -13.77 -18.12
N LEU A 13 -23.45 -14.79 -18.97
CA LEU A 13 -22.85 -16.09 -18.64
C LEU A 13 -21.31 -16.00 -18.62
N LEU A 14 -20.73 -15.26 -19.57
CA LEU A 14 -19.30 -14.96 -19.59
C LEU A 14 -18.88 -14.06 -18.42
N ALA A 15 -19.66 -13.02 -18.10
CA ALA A 15 -19.42 -12.17 -16.93
C ALA A 15 -19.49 -12.98 -15.62
N GLY A 16 -20.42 -13.93 -15.49
CA GLY A 16 -20.50 -14.83 -14.35
C GLY A 16 -19.28 -15.77 -14.23
N LEU A 17 -18.83 -16.37 -15.33
CA LEU A 17 -17.63 -17.22 -15.34
C LEU A 17 -16.35 -16.44 -15.00
N LEU A 18 -16.26 -15.18 -15.42
CA LEU A 18 -15.11 -14.33 -15.15
C LEU A 18 -15.13 -13.72 -13.76
N ALA A 19 -16.31 -13.45 -13.18
CA ALA A 19 -16.42 -13.13 -11.76
C ALA A 19 -15.93 -14.32 -10.91
N VAL A 20 -16.27 -15.56 -11.30
CA VAL A 20 -15.73 -16.77 -10.66
C VAL A 20 -14.22 -16.90 -10.87
N ALA A 21 -13.70 -16.59 -12.07
CA ALA A 21 -12.26 -16.57 -12.32
C ALA A 21 -11.53 -15.48 -11.51
N ALA A 22 -12.12 -14.29 -11.36
CA ALA A 22 -11.58 -13.22 -10.51
C ALA A 22 -11.56 -13.62 -9.03
N ILE A 23 -12.58 -14.36 -8.57
CA ILE A 23 -12.61 -14.96 -7.22
C ILE A 23 -11.49 -16.02 -7.07
N HIS A 24 -11.22 -16.81 -8.11
CA HIS A 24 -10.10 -17.78 -8.10
C HIS A 24 -8.71 -17.12 -8.19
N CYS A 25 -8.56 -16.05 -8.97
CA CYS A 25 -7.33 -15.25 -9.01
C CYS A 25 -7.12 -14.43 -7.72
N SER A 26 -8.17 -14.26 -6.92
CA SER A 26 -8.11 -13.72 -5.55
C SER A 26 -8.02 -14.83 -4.49
N GLY A 27 -7.59 -16.03 -4.89
CA GLY A 27 -7.60 -17.26 -4.09
C GLY A 27 -6.93 -17.11 -2.70
N CYS A 28 -7.14 -18.12 -1.86
CA CYS A 28 -6.52 -18.17 -0.53
C CYS A 28 -5.00 -18.04 -0.69
N ARG A 29 -4.41 -16.99 -0.10
CA ARG A 29 -2.97 -16.69 -0.13
C ARG A 29 -2.38 -16.22 -1.48
N VAL A 30 -3.11 -15.47 -2.30
CA VAL A 30 -2.51 -14.79 -3.48
C VAL A 30 -1.33 -13.87 -3.11
N LEU A 31 -1.39 -13.25 -1.92
CA LEU A 31 -0.32 -12.46 -1.34
C LEU A 31 0.54 -13.28 -0.36
N ALA A 32 0.71 -14.58 -0.62
CA ALA A 32 1.61 -15.42 0.17
C ALA A 32 3.00 -14.74 0.30
N PRO A 33 3.61 -14.76 1.48
CA PRO A 33 4.89 -14.14 1.74
C PRO A 33 5.96 -14.60 0.74
N VAL A 34 6.48 -13.67 -0.05
CA VAL A 34 7.60 -13.90 -0.97
C VAL A 34 8.50 -12.68 -0.92
N PRO A 35 9.72 -12.78 -0.36
CA PRO A 35 10.61 -11.64 -0.28
C PRO A 35 11.14 -11.26 -1.66
N ILE A 36 11.32 -9.96 -1.89
CA ILE A 36 12.07 -9.43 -3.01
C ILE A 36 13.55 -9.69 -2.75
N HIS A 37 14.14 -10.59 -3.53
CA HIS A 37 15.58 -10.80 -3.53
C HIS A 37 16.29 -9.69 -4.31
N VAL A 38 17.26 -9.06 -3.66
CA VAL A 38 18.05 -7.95 -4.21
C VAL A 38 19.49 -8.42 -4.41
N GLU A 39 19.84 -8.79 -5.64
CA GLU A 39 21.23 -9.15 -6.00
C GLU A 39 22.11 -7.91 -6.17
N SER A 40 21.53 -6.83 -6.67
CA SER A 40 22.19 -5.52 -6.82
C SER A 40 21.18 -4.40 -6.65
N GLN A 41 21.63 -3.24 -6.17
CA GLN A 41 20.83 -2.03 -6.04
C GLN A 41 21.34 -0.96 -7.00
N GLN A 42 20.42 -0.40 -7.77
CA GLN A 42 20.65 0.72 -8.67
C GLN A 42 20.21 1.98 -7.93
N MET A 43 21.20 2.75 -7.47
CA MET A 43 20.98 3.98 -6.72
C MET A 43 21.70 5.14 -7.43
N ALA A 44 21.02 6.28 -7.57
CA ALA A 44 21.67 7.47 -8.08
C ALA A 44 22.59 8.04 -6.99
N PRO A 45 23.92 8.18 -7.24
CA PRO A 45 24.85 8.69 -6.23
C PRO A 45 24.42 10.05 -5.68
N GLU A 46 23.87 10.92 -6.54
CA GLU A 46 23.39 12.25 -6.14
C GLU A 46 22.25 12.21 -5.11
N LEU A 47 21.44 11.14 -5.12
CA LEU A 47 20.37 10.95 -4.14
C LEU A 47 20.90 10.34 -2.84
N VAL A 48 21.90 9.46 -2.92
CA VAL A 48 22.57 8.86 -1.75
C VAL A 48 23.36 9.92 -0.99
N ASP A 49 24.10 10.77 -1.71
CA ASP A 49 24.94 11.83 -1.17
C ASP A 49 24.16 13.09 -0.79
N SER A 50 22.82 13.04 -0.88
CA SER A 50 21.97 14.17 -0.54
C SER A 50 22.14 14.52 0.95
N LYS A 51 22.37 15.80 1.23
CA LYS A 51 22.47 16.32 2.61
C LYS A 51 21.11 16.53 3.26
N SER A 52 20.02 16.40 2.49
CA SER A 52 18.66 16.56 2.98
C SER A 52 18.29 15.34 3.85
N PRO A 53 17.55 15.53 4.96
CA PRO A 53 17.07 14.41 5.77
C PRO A 53 16.31 13.38 4.92
N GLN A 54 16.51 12.09 5.20
CA GLN A 54 15.81 11.02 4.50
C GLN A 54 14.30 11.07 4.77
N VAL A 55 13.90 11.42 5.99
CA VAL A 55 12.50 11.57 6.41
C VAL A 55 12.21 13.03 6.67
N GLU A 56 11.15 13.56 6.07
CA GLU A 56 10.67 14.91 6.33
C GLU A 56 9.17 14.92 6.65
N LEU A 57 8.84 15.57 7.76
CA LEU A 57 7.47 15.77 8.23
C LEU A 57 6.97 17.14 7.80
N GLY A 58 5.81 17.17 7.16
CA GLY A 58 5.11 18.40 6.82
C GLY A 58 4.60 19.10 8.08
N ARG A 59 4.60 20.44 8.07
CA ARG A 59 3.97 21.22 9.14
C ARG A 59 2.45 20.94 9.17
N PRO A 60 1.82 20.94 10.36
CA PRO A 60 0.37 20.87 10.46
C PRO A 60 -0.30 22.01 9.69
N GLN A 61 -1.31 21.70 8.86
CA GLN A 61 -2.05 22.67 8.06
C GLN A 61 -3.55 22.36 8.20
N PRO A 62 -4.21 22.84 9.28
CA PRO A 62 -5.52 22.33 9.69
C PRO A 62 -6.61 22.45 8.62
N ILE A 63 -6.55 23.48 7.77
CA ILE A 63 -7.50 23.66 6.66
C ILE A 63 -7.25 22.61 5.57
N ILE A 64 -6.00 22.47 5.11
CA ILE A 64 -5.62 21.54 4.06
C ILE A 64 -5.83 20.09 4.53
N ASP A 65 -5.40 19.79 5.75
CA ASP A 65 -5.57 18.48 6.39
C ASP A 65 -7.05 18.14 6.60
N GLY A 66 -7.86 19.12 6.98
CA GLY A 66 -9.31 18.95 7.11
C GLY A 66 -9.98 18.63 5.78
N ILE A 67 -9.63 19.35 4.71
CA ILE A 67 -10.15 19.06 3.36
C ILE A 67 -9.70 17.67 2.91
N GLY A 68 -8.40 17.37 3.02
CA GLY A 68 -7.85 16.07 2.66
C GLY A 68 -8.51 14.92 3.44
N TRP A 69 -8.81 15.13 4.72
CA TRP A 69 -9.50 14.13 5.54
C TRP A 69 -10.90 13.82 5.02
N VAL A 70 -11.67 14.85 4.64
CA VAL A 70 -13.02 14.73 4.06
C VAL A 70 -12.95 14.07 2.69
N VAL A 71 -12.04 14.52 1.82
CA VAL A 71 -11.84 13.93 0.48
C VAL A 71 -11.48 12.44 0.59
N GLY A 72 -10.73 12.04 1.62
CA GLY A 72 -10.38 10.64 1.89
C GLY A 72 -11.46 9.80 2.57
N ILE A 73 -12.67 10.32 2.86
CA ILE A 73 -13.76 9.52 3.46
C ILE A 73 -14.11 8.26 2.65
N PRO A 74 -14.21 8.31 1.30
CA PRO A 74 -14.47 7.11 0.51
C PRO A 74 -13.43 6.02 0.73
N ASN A 75 -12.14 6.36 0.76
CA ASN A 75 -11.05 5.40 1.00
C ASN A 75 -11.14 4.77 2.40
N LYS A 76 -11.46 5.57 3.43
CA LYS A 76 -11.69 5.08 4.79
C LYS A 76 -12.84 4.06 4.86
N ILE A 77 -13.90 4.30 4.08
CA ILE A 77 -15.06 3.39 4.00
C ILE A 77 -14.68 2.12 3.23
N ILE A 78 -14.02 2.27 2.08
CA ILE A 78 -13.59 1.17 1.21
C ILE A 78 -12.66 0.22 1.95
N LEU A 79 -11.68 0.73 2.69
CA LEU A 79 -10.69 -0.07 3.42
C LEU A 79 -11.08 -0.40 4.88
N TRP A 80 -12.22 0.11 5.36
CA TRP A 80 -12.66 -0.03 6.76
C TRP A 80 -11.60 0.37 7.80
N ASP A 81 -10.83 1.40 7.51
CA ASP A 81 -9.85 1.96 8.45
C ASP A 81 -9.87 3.49 8.41
N ARG A 82 -10.10 4.09 9.58
CA ARG A 82 -10.21 5.55 9.75
C ARG A 82 -8.85 6.26 9.69
N ARG A 83 -7.75 5.51 9.76
CA ARG A 83 -6.38 6.01 9.68
C ARG A 83 -5.91 6.22 8.24
N ILE A 84 -6.65 5.73 7.25
CA ILE A 84 -6.42 6.02 5.84
C ILE A 84 -6.70 7.50 5.57
N ASP A 85 -5.82 8.19 4.85
CA ASP A 85 -5.89 9.63 4.56
C ASP A 85 -6.16 10.45 5.84
N ARG A 86 -5.45 10.13 6.93
CA ARG A 86 -5.65 10.76 8.24
C ARG A 86 -5.01 12.14 8.32
N HIS A 87 -3.96 12.38 7.52
CA HIS A 87 -3.15 13.61 7.53
C HIS A 87 -2.51 13.94 8.89
N LYS A 88 -2.40 12.91 9.75
CA LYS A 88 -1.69 12.93 11.02
C LYS A 88 -1.02 11.57 11.19
N ILE A 89 0.25 11.50 10.86
CA ILE A 89 1.04 10.27 10.85
C ILE A 89 1.74 10.11 12.20
N SER A 90 1.59 8.94 12.81
CA SER A 90 2.22 8.60 14.08
C SER A 90 3.70 8.28 13.93
N GLU A 91 4.44 8.38 15.02
CA GLU A 91 5.84 7.93 15.09
C GLU A 91 5.95 6.45 14.71
N GLN A 92 5.02 5.60 15.16
CA GLN A 92 5.00 4.18 14.79
C GLN A 92 5.02 3.94 13.28
N THR A 93 4.22 4.68 12.51
CA THR A 93 4.19 4.54 11.03
C THR A 93 5.52 5.00 10.41
N ILE A 94 6.10 6.10 10.92
CA ILE A 94 7.40 6.60 10.47
C ILE A 94 8.51 5.60 10.80
N ASP A 95 8.57 5.13 12.04
CA ASP A 95 9.58 4.20 12.53
C ASP A 95 9.53 2.88 11.77
N SER A 96 8.32 2.34 11.53
CA SER A 96 8.15 1.12 10.71
C SER A 96 8.71 1.31 9.29
N THR A 97 8.50 2.49 8.71
CA THR A 97 9.03 2.84 7.38
C THR A 97 10.55 2.94 7.40
N VAL A 98 11.11 3.65 8.39
CA VAL A 98 12.55 3.83 8.56
C VAL A 98 13.25 2.50 8.79
N ASP A 99 12.72 1.67 9.69
CA ASP A 99 13.21 0.31 9.98
C ASP A 99 13.28 -0.52 8.70
N TYR A 100 12.22 -0.50 7.89
CA TYR A 100 12.19 -1.22 6.63
C TYR A 100 13.24 -0.68 5.64
N LEU A 101 13.35 0.64 5.47
CA LEU A 101 14.32 1.25 4.55
C LEU A 101 15.77 0.95 4.99
N GLN A 102 16.04 0.94 6.30
CA GLN A 102 17.34 0.60 6.86
C GLN A 102 17.66 -0.88 6.67
N ALA A 103 16.72 -1.77 7.00
CA ALA A 103 16.88 -3.22 6.84
C ALA A 103 17.17 -3.62 5.39
N ASN A 104 16.67 -2.84 4.42
CA ASN A 104 16.84 -3.09 2.99
C ASN A 104 17.91 -2.19 2.33
N ASN A 105 18.70 -1.44 3.11
CA ASN A 105 19.75 -0.54 2.62
C ASN A 105 19.24 0.41 1.50
N LEU A 106 18.21 1.20 1.80
CA LEU A 106 17.57 2.13 0.85
C LEU A 106 17.83 3.60 1.19
N PRO A 107 19.09 4.07 1.32
CA PRO A 107 19.40 5.42 1.82
C PRO A 107 18.98 6.55 0.86
N HIS A 108 18.82 6.25 -0.43
CA HIS A 108 18.44 7.21 -1.47
C HIS A 108 16.93 7.53 -1.49
N VAL A 109 16.11 6.70 -0.81
CA VAL A 109 14.65 6.84 -0.81
C VAL A 109 14.26 7.92 0.19
N LYS A 110 13.56 8.94 -0.30
CA LYS A 110 13.00 10.02 0.53
C LYS A 110 11.65 9.57 1.09
N VAL A 111 11.34 9.92 2.33
CA VAL A 111 10.00 9.76 2.93
C VAL A 111 9.45 11.15 3.25
N ARG A 112 8.29 11.46 2.70
CA ARG A 112 7.56 12.71 2.96
C ARG A 112 6.21 12.42 3.58
N ALA A 113 6.08 12.70 4.87
CA ALA A 113 4.84 12.53 5.61
C ALA A 113 4.10 13.86 5.70
N ASN A 114 2.96 13.99 5.01
CA ASN A 114 2.17 15.23 4.89
C ASN A 114 2.95 16.45 4.37
N GLN A 115 4.12 16.26 3.78
CA GLN A 115 4.94 17.36 3.27
C GLN A 115 4.60 17.63 1.80
N TYR A 116 4.48 18.90 1.45
CA TYR A 116 4.33 19.36 0.07
C TYR A 116 5.55 20.22 -0.29
N ASN A 117 6.41 19.70 -1.17
CA ASN A 117 7.64 20.37 -1.61
C ASN A 117 7.95 20.07 -3.08
N PRO A 118 7.12 20.55 -4.02
CA PRO A 118 7.26 20.22 -5.44
C PRO A 118 8.59 20.69 -6.04
N LEU A 119 9.20 21.77 -5.51
CA LEU A 119 10.50 22.25 -5.99
C LEU A 119 11.62 21.25 -5.69
N ASP A 120 11.59 20.65 -4.50
CA ASP A 120 12.51 19.58 -4.16
C ASP A 120 12.24 18.32 -5.00
N ASP A 121 10.98 18.03 -5.35
CA ASP A 121 10.65 16.94 -6.27
C ASP A 121 11.19 17.14 -7.68
N TRP A 122 11.09 18.35 -8.22
CA TRP A 122 11.76 18.70 -9.47
C TRP A 122 13.27 18.55 -9.36
N HIS A 123 13.86 18.97 -8.24
CA HIS A 123 15.30 18.81 -8.01
C HIS A 123 15.70 17.33 -7.98
N ARG A 124 15.02 16.51 -7.17
CA ARG A 124 15.23 15.06 -7.07
C ARG A 124 15.02 14.35 -8.41
N LEU A 125 14.03 14.76 -9.19
CA LEU A 125 13.82 14.25 -10.55
C LEU A 125 15.08 14.47 -11.40
N THR A 126 15.72 15.63 -11.34
CA THR A 126 16.97 15.88 -12.10
C THR A 126 18.17 15.08 -11.57
N GLN A 127 18.21 14.81 -10.26
CA GLN A 127 19.27 14.05 -9.60
C GLN A 127 19.15 12.54 -9.81
N ASN A 128 17.94 12.03 -10.03
CA ASN A 128 17.72 10.60 -10.26
C ASN A 128 18.25 10.16 -11.64
N LYS A 129 19.54 9.81 -11.71
CA LYS A 129 20.22 9.38 -12.94
C LYS A 129 20.07 7.89 -13.25
N VAL A 130 19.50 7.09 -12.34
CA VAL A 130 19.16 5.68 -12.64
C VAL A 130 17.91 5.55 -13.52
N VAL A 131 17.07 6.60 -13.54
CA VAL A 131 16.02 6.75 -14.55
C VAL A 131 16.62 7.42 -15.79
N ALA A 132 16.58 6.73 -16.92
CA ALA A 132 17.06 7.25 -18.20
C ALA A 132 16.33 8.54 -18.59
N TRP A 133 17.05 9.46 -19.24
CA TRP A 133 16.56 10.82 -19.55
C TRP A 133 15.21 10.87 -20.29
N PRO A 134 14.86 9.96 -21.23
CA PRO A 134 13.56 10.04 -21.91
C PRO A 134 12.41 9.84 -20.93
N TRP A 135 12.51 8.84 -20.05
CA TRP A 135 11.50 8.57 -19.03
C TRP A 135 11.44 9.67 -17.97
N ARG A 136 12.61 10.15 -17.56
CA ARG A 136 12.76 11.19 -16.54
C ARG A 136 12.09 12.50 -16.92
N TYR A 137 12.29 12.95 -18.16
CA TYR A 137 11.75 14.22 -18.64
C TYR A 137 10.43 14.10 -19.41
N SER A 138 9.85 12.89 -19.51
CA SER A 138 8.47 12.68 -19.99
C SER A 138 7.55 12.29 -18.84
N LEU A 139 7.41 10.99 -18.57
CA LEU A 139 6.56 10.46 -17.50
C LEU A 139 6.96 10.98 -16.12
N GLY A 140 8.26 11.13 -15.85
CA GLY A 140 8.75 11.69 -14.59
C GLY A 140 8.35 13.16 -14.40
N ALA A 141 8.54 13.99 -15.43
CA ALA A 141 8.11 15.39 -15.40
C ALA A 141 6.58 15.52 -15.29
N LEU A 142 5.82 14.65 -15.96
CA LEU A 142 4.37 14.60 -15.85
C LEU A 142 3.90 14.18 -14.45
N SER A 143 4.57 13.20 -13.84
CA SER A 143 4.30 12.75 -12.48
C SER A 143 4.54 13.86 -11.46
N VAL A 144 5.71 14.51 -11.49
CA VAL A 144 6.02 15.62 -10.57
C VAL A 144 5.10 16.83 -10.80
N ALA A 145 4.77 17.15 -12.05
CA ALA A 145 3.79 18.20 -12.35
C ALA A 145 2.39 17.85 -11.83
N GLY A 146 1.97 16.59 -11.97
CA GLY A 146 0.72 16.07 -11.46
C GLY A 146 0.63 16.21 -9.94
N GLU A 147 1.64 15.77 -9.21
CA GLU A 147 1.73 15.90 -7.75
C GLU A 147 1.80 17.37 -7.29
N ALA A 148 2.41 18.25 -8.10
CA ALA A 148 2.42 19.68 -7.81
C ALA A 148 1.02 20.31 -7.96
N ILE A 149 0.25 19.93 -8.99
CA ILE A 149 -1.09 20.49 -9.25
C ILE A 149 -2.14 19.86 -8.32
N PHE A 150 -2.04 18.55 -8.11
CA PHE A 150 -2.93 17.74 -7.28
C PHE A 150 -2.13 17.20 -6.10
N PRO A 151 -1.95 17.99 -5.02
CA PRO A 151 -1.15 17.56 -3.89
C PRO A 151 -1.80 16.33 -3.24
N GLY A 152 -1.04 15.24 -3.08
CA GLY A 152 -1.50 14.01 -2.44
C GLY A 152 -2.14 14.21 -1.06
N ARG A 153 -1.71 15.28 -0.36
CA ARG A 153 -2.27 15.76 0.92
C ARG A 153 -3.75 16.15 0.84
N ILE A 154 -4.27 16.40 -0.36
CA ILE A 154 -5.68 16.67 -0.62
C ILE A 154 -6.27 15.58 -1.52
N VAL A 155 -5.57 15.25 -2.61
CA VAL A 155 -6.01 14.31 -3.66
C VAL A 155 -4.82 13.48 -4.09
N GLY A 156 -4.80 12.17 -3.78
CA GLY A 156 -3.77 11.26 -4.31
C GLY A 156 -3.40 10.09 -3.40
N GLY A 157 -3.58 10.22 -2.08
CA GLY A 157 -3.27 9.14 -1.13
C GLY A 157 -1.77 8.79 -1.09
N ASP A 158 -1.44 7.80 -0.27
CA ASP A 158 -0.07 7.30 -0.12
C ASP A 158 0.42 6.67 -1.44
N HIS A 159 1.67 6.95 -1.81
CA HIS A 159 2.28 6.35 -3.00
C HIS A 159 3.81 6.51 -3.01
N PHE A 160 4.48 5.61 -3.71
CA PHE A 160 5.87 5.73 -4.12
C PHE A 160 5.98 6.33 -5.53
N ASN A 161 6.74 7.40 -5.66
CA ASN A 161 7.13 7.97 -6.96
C ASN A 161 8.49 7.41 -7.40
N PRO A 162 8.53 6.51 -8.41
CA PRO A 162 9.78 5.88 -8.86
C PRO A 162 10.71 6.85 -9.61
N PHE A 163 10.20 7.98 -10.11
CA PHE A 163 10.98 8.96 -10.84
C PHE A 163 11.78 9.89 -9.91
N THR A 164 11.28 10.14 -8.70
CA THR A 164 11.97 10.94 -7.67
C THR A 164 12.54 10.10 -6.53
N GLN A 165 12.25 8.79 -6.50
CA GLN A 165 12.60 7.88 -5.41
C GLN A 165 12.07 8.42 -4.07
N THR A 166 10.77 8.74 -4.05
CA THR A 166 10.12 9.35 -2.89
C THR A 166 8.84 8.62 -2.53
N ILE A 167 8.71 8.28 -1.25
CA ILE A 167 7.48 7.80 -0.63
C ILE A 167 6.72 9.01 -0.08
N HIS A 168 5.48 9.17 -0.51
CA HIS A 168 4.55 10.17 0.01
C HIS A 168 3.56 9.46 0.93
N LEU A 169 3.53 9.88 2.21
CA LEU A 169 2.63 9.33 3.22
C LEU A 169 1.60 10.35 3.67
N TYR A 170 0.35 9.92 3.74
CA TYR A 170 -0.82 10.67 4.23
C TYR A 170 -1.71 9.83 5.16
N SER A 171 -1.61 8.49 5.08
CA SER A 171 -2.25 7.54 5.98
C SER A 171 -1.37 7.22 7.18
N ASP A 172 -2.03 7.01 8.32
CA ASP A 172 -1.38 6.58 9.55
C ASP A 172 -1.52 5.06 9.73
N VAL A 173 -0.99 4.32 8.75
CA VAL A 173 -1.10 2.86 8.66
C VAL A 173 0.26 2.27 8.30
N PRO A 174 0.99 1.64 9.25
CA PRO A 174 2.28 1.00 8.98
C PRO A 174 2.27 0.08 7.77
N ALA A 175 1.25 -0.77 7.60
CA ALA A 175 1.17 -1.67 6.45
C ALA A 175 1.18 -0.96 5.08
N VAL A 176 0.55 0.23 4.98
CA VAL A 176 0.58 1.04 3.74
C VAL A 176 1.98 1.61 3.53
N ALA A 177 2.61 2.12 4.58
CA ALA A 177 3.94 2.71 4.46
C ALA A 177 5.00 1.66 4.11
N LEU A 178 4.90 0.45 4.66
CA LEU A 178 5.72 -0.70 4.28
C LEU A 178 5.49 -1.10 2.82
N HIS A 179 4.25 -1.04 2.32
CA HIS A 179 3.93 -1.34 0.92
C HIS A 179 4.61 -0.35 -0.05
N GLU A 180 4.56 0.94 0.25
CA GLU A 180 5.28 1.94 -0.55
C GLU A 180 6.81 1.78 -0.47
N ALA A 181 7.33 1.39 0.69
CA ALA A 181 8.74 1.07 0.86
C ALA A 181 9.15 -0.20 0.09
N ALA A 182 8.26 -1.19 0.00
CA ALA A 182 8.46 -2.40 -0.80
C ALA A 182 8.46 -2.11 -2.31
N HIS A 183 7.66 -1.15 -2.78
CA HIS A 183 7.83 -0.61 -4.12
C HIS A 183 9.24 -0.04 -4.31
N ALA A 184 9.74 0.79 -3.39
CA ALA A 184 11.09 1.33 -3.49
C ALA A 184 12.17 0.22 -3.55
N LYS A 185 12.03 -0.83 -2.74
CA LYS A 185 12.89 -2.03 -2.79
C LYS A 185 12.82 -2.74 -4.14
N ASP A 186 11.63 -2.92 -4.70
CA ASP A 186 11.47 -3.59 -6.00
C ASP A 186 12.06 -2.76 -7.15
N PHE A 187 11.92 -1.44 -7.10
CA PHE A 187 12.49 -0.54 -8.10
C PHE A 187 14.01 -0.49 -8.04
N THR A 188 14.62 -0.47 -6.85
CA THR A 188 16.08 -0.34 -6.75
C THR A 188 16.82 -1.51 -7.42
N ARG A 189 16.26 -2.73 -7.42
CA ARG A 189 16.91 -3.88 -8.07
C ARG A 189 16.84 -3.90 -9.61
N ARG A 190 16.16 -2.93 -10.24
CA ARG A 190 15.95 -2.91 -11.70
C ARG A 190 17.03 -2.09 -12.39
N THR A 191 17.67 -2.68 -13.41
CA THR A 191 18.61 -1.98 -14.30
C THR A 191 17.96 -0.81 -15.03
N TYR A 192 16.70 -0.97 -15.46
CA TYR A 192 15.95 0.03 -16.22
C TYR A 192 14.74 0.54 -15.45
N GLN A 193 14.96 1.28 -14.36
CA GLN A 193 13.88 1.74 -13.47
C GLN A 193 12.81 2.56 -14.21
N GLY A 194 13.19 3.43 -15.14
CA GLY A 194 12.23 4.22 -15.92
C GLY A 194 11.32 3.37 -16.81
N THR A 195 11.86 2.34 -17.46
CA THR A 195 11.07 1.40 -18.27
C THR A 195 10.16 0.54 -17.37
N TYR A 196 10.69 0.14 -16.20
CA TYR A 196 9.90 -0.58 -15.20
C TYR A 196 8.74 0.28 -14.67
N ALA A 197 8.97 1.57 -14.41
CA ALA A 197 7.93 2.53 -14.03
C ALA A 197 6.88 2.68 -15.13
N ALA A 198 7.29 2.82 -16.39
CA ALA A 198 6.36 2.91 -17.52
C ALA A 198 5.49 1.65 -17.66
N SER A 199 6.03 0.47 -17.34
CA SER A 199 5.28 -0.79 -17.41
C SER A 199 4.10 -0.85 -16.45
N TYR A 200 4.13 -0.06 -15.36
CA TYR A 200 3.04 0.02 -14.39
C TYR A 200 1.69 0.37 -15.02
N LEU A 201 1.70 1.14 -16.11
CA LEU A 201 0.50 1.50 -16.88
C LEU A 201 -0.20 0.28 -17.50
N PHE A 202 0.52 -0.82 -17.68
CA PHE A 202 0.03 -2.01 -18.38
C PHE A 202 -0.09 -3.22 -17.46
N VAL A 203 0.77 -3.33 -16.44
CA VAL A 203 0.82 -4.49 -15.54
C VAL A 203 0.82 -4.10 -14.06
N PRO A 204 -0.10 -3.23 -13.59
CA PRO A 204 -0.08 -2.73 -12.21
C PRO A 204 -0.17 -3.87 -11.19
N LEU A 205 -0.98 -4.90 -11.47
CA LEU A 205 -1.10 -6.08 -10.60
C LEU A 205 0.22 -6.77 -10.28
N TRP A 206 1.15 -6.80 -11.23
CA TRP A 206 2.46 -7.41 -11.02
C TRP A 206 3.26 -6.65 -9.95
N HIS A 207 3.27 -5.32 -10.04
CA HIS A 207 3.95 -4.45 -9.08
C HIS A 207 3.30 -4.53 -7.70
N GLU A 208 1.97 -4.46 -7.65
CA GLU A 208 1.19 -4.53 -6.40
C GLU A 208 1.36 -5.88 -5.69
N THR A 209 1.44 -6.98 -6.46
CA THR A 209 1.70 -8.32 -5.92
C THR A 209 3.07 -8.37 -5.26
N HIS A 210 4.12 -7.93 -5.95
CA HIS A 210 5.49 -7.98 -5.42
C HIS A 210 5.66 -7.15 -4.15
N ALA A 211 5.14 -5.91 -4.15
CA ALA A 211 5.21 -5.06 -2.97
C ALA A 211 4.47 -5.69 -1.79
N SER A 212 3.24 -6.15 -1.99
CA SER A 212 2.43 -6.75 -0.93
C SER A 212 3.06 -8.04 -0.36
N GLN A 213 3.54 -8.93 -1.23
CA GLN A 213 4.17 -10.19 -0.82
C GLN A 213 5.45 -9.97 -0.02
N ASP A 214 6.23 -8.95 -0.37
CA ASP A 214 7.43 -8.59 0.38
C ASP A 214 7.10 -8.01 1.75
N VAL A 215 6.03 -7.21 1.88
CA VAL A 215 5.54 -6.75 3.19
C VAL A 215 5.17 -7.94 4.07
N PHE A 216 4.43 -8.92 3.56
CA PHE A 216 4.12 -10.13 4.32
C PHE A 216 5.40 -10.91 4.71
N ALA A 217 6.36 -11.06 3.80
CA ALA A 217 7.63 -11.73 4.09
C ALA A 217 8.42 -11.00 5.19
N TYR A 218 8.49 -9.67 5.12
CA TYR A 218 9.18 -8.84 6.11
C TYR A 218 8.53 -8.94 7.50
N LEU A 219 7.20 -8.94 7.55
CA LEU A 219 6.46 -9.05 8.82
C LEU A 219 6.56 -10.47 9.42
N GLU A 220 6.53 -11.52 8.58
CA GLU A 220 6.74 -12.90 9.04
C GLU A 220 8.15 -13.12 9.57
N GLU A 221 9.18 -12.62 8.87
CA GLU A 221 10.59 -12.73 9.31
C GLU A 221 10.83 -12.10 10.69
N ARG A 222 10.08 -11.04 11.02
CA ARG A 222 10.15 -10.33 12.30
C ARG A 222 9.19 -10.85 13.36
N GLU A 223 8.42 -11.89 13.04
CA GLU A 223 7.35 -12.41 13.89
C GLU A 223 6.33 -11.32 14.32
N ASP A 224 6.15 -10.27 13.49
CA ASP A 224 5.26 -9.15 13.79
C ASP A 224 3.81 -9.51 13.47
N ARG A 225 3.18 -10.20 14.42
CA ARG A 225 1.78 -10.63 14.29
C ARG A 225 0.80 -9.46 14.17
N ALA A 226 1.04 -8.37 14.90
CA ALA A 226 0.16 -7.21 14.84
C ALA A 226 0.22 -6.57 13.44
N GLY A 227 1.42 -6.46 12.89
CA GLY A 227 1.65 -6.06 11.51
C GLY A 227 0.98 -6.99 10.50
N LEU A 228 1.08 -8.32 10.67
CA LEU A 228 0.40 -9.28 9.78
C LEU A 228 -1.13 -9.12 9.81
N VAL A 229 -1.72 -8.94 10.98
CA VAL A 229 -3.17 -8.69 11.13
C VAL A 229 -3.59 -7.39 10.42
N GLU A 230 -2.78 -6.34 10.56
CA GLU A 230 -3.01 -5.07 9.89
C GLU A 230 -2.86 -5.20 8.36
N ALA A 231 -1.77 -5.81 7.89
CA ALA A 231 -1.50 -6.04 6.48
C ALA A 231 -2.60 -6.87 5.82
N ASN A 232 -3.08 -7.94 6.47
CA ASN A 232 -4.22 -8.71 5.99
C ASN A 232 -5.48 -7.86 5.85
N ARG A 233 -5.74 -6.97 6.81
CA ARG A 233 -6.94 -6.10 6.81
C ARG A 233 -6.87 -5.00 5.76
N ILE A 234 -5.68 -4.56 5.37
CA ILE A 234 -5.48 -3.39 4.52
C ILE A 234 -5.06 -3.77 3.09
N LEU A 235 -4.03 -4.61 2.94
CA LEU A 235 -3.42 -4.91 1.64
C LEU A 235 -4.28 -5.85 0.80
N TYR A 236 -4.97 -6.83 1.38
CA TYR A 236 -5.88 -7.69 0.61
C TYR A 236 -7.07 -6.95 -0.04
N PRO A 237 -7.84 -6.11 0.68
CA PRO A 237 -8.90 -5.33 0.03
C PRO A 237 -8.34 -4.32 -0.97
N ALA A 238 -7.21 -3.66 -0.67
CA ALA A 238 -6.54 -2.77 -1.63
C ALA A 238 -6.15 -3.53 -2.92
N TYR A 239 -5.45 -4.67 -2.79
CA TYR A 239 -5.10 -5.56 -3.89
C TYR A 239 -6.33 -6.02 -4.70
N GLY A 240 -7.44 -6.34 -4.00
CA GLY A 240 -8.71 -6.68 -4.62
C GLY A 240 -9.25 -5.60 -5.57
N THR A 241 -9.03 -4.32 -5.25
CA THR A 241 -9.42 -3.21 -6.16
C THR A 241 -8.62 -3.23 -7.46
N TYR A 242 -7.34 -3.60 -7.43
CA TYR A 242 -6.50 -3.72 -8.62
C TYR A 242 -6.92 -4.92 -9.48
N VAL A 243 -7.27 -6.04 -8.85
CA VAL A 243 -7.81 -7.23 -9.55
C VAL A 243 -9.11 -6.87 -10.26
N GLY A 244 -10.05 -6.28 -9.52
CA GLY A 244 -11.35 -5.85 -10.05
C GLY A 244 -11.21 -4.85 -11.20
N SER A 245 -10.34 -3.85 -11.06
CA SER A 245 -10.07 -2.84 -12.10
C SER A 245 -9.45 -3.44 -13.35
N THR A 246 -8.47 -4.34 -13.19
CA THR A 246 -7.80 -4.99 -14.31
C THR A 246 -8.78 -5.84 -15.13
N VAL A 247 -9.63 -6.62 -14.46
CA VAL A 247 -10.70 -7.36 -15.15
C VAL A 247 -11.72 -6.39 -15.77
N GLY A 248 -12.05 -5.31 -15.07
CA GLY A 248 -12.94 -4.25 -15.54
C GLY A 248 -12.53 -3.60 -16.86
N ASN A 249 -11.22 -3.49 -17.14
CA ASN A 249 -10.72 -2.96 -18.42
C ASN A 249 -11.13 -3.83 -19.63
N PHE A 250 -11.31 -5.13 -19.44
CA PHE A 250 -11.78 -6.04 -20.49
C PHE A 250 -13.32 -6.08 -20.59
N PHE A 251 -14.02 -5.62 -19.55
CA PHE A 251 -15.47 -5.60 -19.47
C PHE A 251 -15.99 -4.24 -18.98
N PRO A 252 -15.86 -3.16 -19.79
CA PRO A 252 -16.12 -1.79 -19.32
C PRO A 252 -17.52 -1.59 -18.72
N ALA A 253 -18.53 -2.26 -19.27
CA ALA A 253 -19.91 -2.23 -18.77
C ALA A 253 -20.09 -2.79 -17.35
N TYR A 254 -19.11 -3.57 -16.86
CA TYR A 254 -19.11 -4.20 -15.55
C TYR A 254 -17.95 -3.73 -14.66
N SER A 255 -17.20 -2.71 -15.08
CA SER A 255 -16.01 -2.20 -14.38
C SER A 255 -16.28 -1.88 -12.90
N ALA A 256 -17.30 -1.09 -12.60
CA ALA A 256 -17.67 -0.75 -11.22
C ALA A 256 -18.09 -1.98 -10.39
N PRO A 257 -19.02 -2.86 -10.84
CA PRO A 257 -19.31 -4.11 -10.14
C PRO A 257 -18.08 -5.00 -9.90
N LEU A 258 -17.17 -5.12 -10.87
CA LEU A 258 -15.95 -5.91 -10.75
C LEU A 258 -14.97 -5.32 -9.73
N TYR A 259 -14.81 -4.00 -9.73
CA TYR A 259 -14.04 -3.27 -8.71
C TYR A 259 -14.53 -3.59 -7.29
N TYR A 260 -15.84 -3.41 -7.04
CA TYR A 260 -16.40 -3.67 -5.72
C TYR A 260 -16.40 -5.16 -5.35
N THR A 261 -16.56 -6.05 -6.33
CA THR A 261 -16.46 -7.51 -6.11
C THR A 261 -15.06 -7.88 -5.65
N GLY A 262 -14.02 -7.36 -6.32
CA GLY A 262 -12.63 -7.58 -5.93
C GLY A 262 -12.33 -7.03 -4.53
N LEU A 263 -12.78 -5.82 -4.23
CA LEU A 263 -12.67 -5.22 -2.89
C LEU A 263 -13.30 -6.11 -1.80
N ILE A 264 -14.54 -6.54 -1.99
CA ILE A 264 -15.28 -7.38 -1.03
C ILE A 264 -14.58 -8.73 -0.86
N ALA A 265 -14.13 -9.34 -1.95
CA ALA A 265 -13.38 -10.60 -1.90
C ALA A 265 -12.07 -10.44 -1.12
N GLY A 266 -11.34 -9.34 -1.33
CA GLY A 266 -10.13 -9.02 -0.58
C GLY A 266 -10.40 -8.88 0.93
N HIS A 267 -11.46 -8.17 1.32
CA HIS A 267 -11.89 -8.08 2.72
C HIS A 267 -12.21 -9.43 3.35
N ILE A 268 -12.90 -10.30 2.62
CA ILE A 268 -13.22 -11.66 3.08
C ILE A 268 -11.93 -12.47 3.28
N ASN A 269 -11.02 -12.43 2.31
CA ASN A 269 -9.76 -13.17 2.35
C ASN A 269 -8.87 -12.71 3.52
N GLY A 270 -8.67 -11.40 3.67
CA GLY A 270 -7.91 -10.83 4.78
C GLY A 270 -8.47 -11.21 6.16
N ARG A 271 -9.81 -11.22 6.32
CA ARG A 271 -10.44 -11.68 7.56
C ARG A 271 -10.30 -13.17 7.81
N MET A 272 -10.35 -14.00 6.75
CA MET A 272 -10.14 -15.45 6.88
C MET A 272 -8.71 -15.74 7.34
N LEU A 273 -7.71 -15.08 6.76
CA LEU A 273 -6.31 -15.24 7.13
C LEU A 273 -6.03 -14.77 8.56
N ASN A 274 -6.67 -13.68 9.01
CA ASN A 274 -6.57 -13.27 10.41
C ASN A 274 -7.14 -14.32 11.38
N ARG A 275 -8.25 -14.98 11.03
CA ARG A 275 -8.78 -16.09 11.83
C ARG A 275 -7.83 -17.29 11.86
N GLU A 276 -7.17 -17.61 10.75
CA GLU A 276 -6.15 -18.66 10.71
C GLU A 276 -4.96 -18.32 11.64
N LEU A 277 -4.50 -17.07 11.61
CA LEU A 277 -3.40 -16.59 12.46
C LEU A 277 -3.77 -16.64 13.95
N GLU A 278 -5.01 -16.28 14.30
CA GLU A 278 -5.55 -16.42 15.66
C GLU A 278 -5.63 -17.89 16.11
N GLN A 279 -6.05 -18.81 15.23
CA GLN A 279 -6.14 -20.24 15.54
C GLN A 279 -4.78 -20.93 15.74
N GLN A 280 -3.73 -20.39 15.14
CA GLN A 280 -2.36 -20.86 15.33
C GLN A 280 -1.75 -20.39 16.66
N MET A 281 -2.49 -19.63 17.49
CA MET A 281 -2.05 -19.25 18.83
C MET A 281 -2.15 -20.43 19.80
N PRO A 282 -1.07 -20.78 20.51
CA PRO A 282 -1.16 -21.71 21.64
C PRO A 282 -2.14 -21.18 22.69
N SER A 283 -2.98 -22.07 23.24
CA SER A 283 -3.99 -21.71 24.25
C SER A 283 -3.41 -21.05 25.51
N GLU A 284 -2.11 -21.22 25.79
CA GLU A 284 -1.40 -20.55 26.90
C GLU A 284 -1.29 -19.03 26.74
N VAL A 285 -1.18 -18.50 25.52
CA VAL A 285 -1.09 -17.04 25.29
C VAL A 285 -2.46 -16.37 25.46
N LEU A 286 -3.54 -17.08 25.09
CA LEU A 286 -4.94 -16.65 25.32
C LEU A 286 -5.32 -16.61 26.81
N ALA A 287 -4.68 -17.42 27.65
CA ALA A 287 -4.91 -17.42 29.10
C ALA A 287 -4.16 -16.28 29.83
N SER A 288 -3.06 -15.78 29.26
CA SER A 288 -2.25 -14.69 29.84
C SER A 288 -2.77 -13.27 29.53
N SER A 289 -3.80 -13.13 28.70
CA SER A 289 -4.38 -11.84 28.30
C SER A 289 -5.65 -11.46 29.07
N GLU A 290 -6.04 -12.22 30.10
CA GLU A 290 -7.02 -11.71 31.07
C GLU A 290 -6.44 -10.45 31.73
N PRO A 291 -7.22 -9.35 31.82
CA PRO A 291 -6.78 -8.19 32.58
C PRO A 291 -6.56 -8.67 34.01
N VAL A 292 -5.34 -8.48 34.54
CA VAL A 292 -5.08 -8.61 35.96
C VAL A 292 -6.09 -7.71 36.67
N ALA A 293 -7.16 -8.32 37.16
CA ALA A 293 -8.14 -7.65 37.98
C ALA A 293 -7.36 -7.06 39.14
N LEU A 294 -7.39 -5.73 39.25
CA LEU A 294 -6.86 -4.99 40.39
C LEU A 294 -7.42 -5.66 41.64
N ARG A 295 -6.57 -6.44 42.34
CA ARG A 295 -6.89 -6.88 43.69
C ARG A 295 -7.06 -5.60 44.52
N PRO A 296 -8.16 -5.44 45.26
CA PRO A 296 -8.29 -4.33 46.18
C PRO A 296 -7.11 -4.41 47.16
N SER A 297 -6.39 -3.30 47.33
CA SER A 297 -5.40 -3.18 48.38
C SER A 297 -6.12 -3.37 49.71
N GLU A 298 -5.90 -4.51 50.35
CA GLU A 298 -6.29 -4.71 51.74
C GLU A 298 -5.52 -3.71 52.60
N THR A 299 -6.30 -2.91 53.30
CA THR A 299 -5.91 -2.09 54.44
C THR A 299 -5.28 -2.94 55.53
N GLU A 300 -4.08 -2.59 55.97
CA GLU A 300 -3.59 -2.75 57.35
C GLU A 300 -2.78 -1.48 57.66
N SER A 301 -3.29 -0.47 58.37
CA SER A 301 -3.28 -0.35 59.83
C SER A 301 -2.06 -1.00 60.50
N PHE A 302 -0.98 -0.24 60.67
CA PHE A 302 -0.35 0.10 61.95
C PHE A 302 0.52 1.35 61.78
#